data_AF-A0AAP5GZZ0-F1
#
_entry.id   AF-A0AAP5GZZ0-F1
#
_cell.length_a   1.000
_cell.length_b   1.000
_cell.length_c   1.000
_cell.angle_alpha   90.00
_cell.angle_beta   90.00
_cell.angle_gamma   90.00
#
_symmetry.space_group_name_H-M   'P 1'
#
loop_
_entity.id
_entity.type
_entity.pdbx_description
1 polymer ?
#
loop_
_entity_poly.entity_id
_entity_poly.type
_entity_poly.pdbx_seq_one_letter_code
_entity_poly.pdbx_strand_id
1 'polypeptide(L)' 'MEHTALIVQIESARELLYTIEMKYGNLLHPEVIQQSVVLDGLINQFNQAKQKASVRSCQ' A
#
# COMPACT_ATOMS: atom_id res chain seq x y z
N MET A 1 13.43 11.95 -4.60
CA MET A 1 13.22 10.84 -5.57
C MET A 1 12.77 9.53 -4.91
N GLU A 2 12.90 9.34 -3.58
CA GLU A 2 12.52 8.06 -2.92
C GLU A 2 10.99 7.88 -2.71
N HIS A 3 10.25 8.94 -2.41
CA HIS A 3 8.79 8.87 -2.18
C HIS A 3 7.99 8.37 -3.39
N THR A 4 8.47 8.65 -4.61
CA THR A 4 7.85 8.23 -5.86
C THR A 4 7.86 6.71 -6.04
N ALA A 5 8.88 6.01 -5.53
CA ALA A 5 8.96 4.55 -5.63
C ALA A 5 7.91 3.84 -4.75
N LEU A 6 7.69 4.35 -3.53
CA LEU A 6 6.65 3.82 -2.63
C LEU A 6 5.25 4.07 -3.18
N ILE A 7 4.99 5.24 -3.77
CA ILE A 7 3.68 5.55 -4.39
C ILE A 7 3.40 4.60 -5.55
N VAL A 8 4.39 4.33 -6.42
CA VAL A 8 4.23 3.37 -7.52
C VAL A 8 3.91 1.97 -7.00
N GLN A 9 4.59 1.52 -5.94
CA GLN A 9 4.31 0.21 -5.33
C GLN A 9 2.90 0.14 -4.73
N ILE A 10 2.42 1.21 -4.09
CA ILE A 10 1.05 1.29 -3.57
C ILE A 10 0.03 1.18 -4.71
N GLU A 11 0.22 1.93 -5.81
CA GLU A 11 -0.70 1.88 -6.95
C GLU A 11 -0.70 0.50 -7.62
N SER A 12 0.48 -0.11 -7.83
CA SER A 12 0.55 -1.47 -8.37
C SER A 12 -0.13 -2.50 -7.46
N ALA A 13 0.06 -2.39 -6.15
CA ALA A 13 -0.59 -3.29 -5.19
C ALA A 13 -2.11 -3.08 -5.16
N ARG A 14 -2.59 -1.85 -5.38
CA ARG A 14 -4.01 -1.50 -5.47
C ARG A 14 -4.66 -2.04 -6.74
N GLU A 15 -4.01 -1.91 -7.89
CA GLU A 15 -4.49 -2.50 -9.15
C GLU A 15 -4.58 -4.03 -9.06
N LEU A 16 -3.57 -4.66 -8.45
CA LEU A 16 -3.57 -6.11 -8.23
C LEU A 16 -4.73 -6.53 -7.32
N LEU A 17 -4.97 -5.81 -6.21
CA LEU A 17 -6.09 -6.07 -5.29
C LEU A 17 -7.44 -6.01 -6.01
N TYR A 18 -7.65 -4.99 -6.83
CA TYR A 18 -8.87 -4.84 -7.62
C TYR A 18 -9.05 -6.00 -8.63
N THR A 19 -7.96 -6.41 -9.28
CA THR A 19 -7.97 -7.51 -10.25
C THR A 19 -8.36 -8.84 -9.60
N ILE A 20 -7.79 -9.15 -8.43
CA ILE A 20 -8.10 -10.40 -7.72
C ILE A 20 -9.49 -10.36 -7.07
N GLU A 21 -9.93 -9.22 -6.55
CA GLU A 21 -11.30 -9.05 -6.04
C GLU A 21 -12.31 -9.33 -7.16
N MET A 22 -12.09 -8.74 -8.33
CA MET A 22 -12.92 -8.99 -9.51
C MET A 22 -12.88 -10.46 -9.95
N LYS A 23 -11.72 -11.11 -9.88
CA LYS A 23 -11.55 -12.51 -10.26
C LYS A 23 -12.31 -13.46 -9.34
N TYR A 24 -12.27 -13.21 -8.03
CA TYR A 24 -12.89 -14.08 -7.03
C TYR A 24 -14.33 -13.69 -6.68
N GLY A 25 -14.77 -12.49 -7.05
CA GLY A 25 -16.14 -12.00 -6.86
C GLY A 25 -16.51 -11.74 -5.39
N ASN A 26 -15.56 -11.83 -4.46
CA ASN A 26 -15.75 -11.52 -3.06
C ASN A 26 -14.44 -11.06 -2.40
N LEU A 27 -14.61 -10.27 -1.34
CA LEU A 27 -13.51 -9.73 -0.52
C LEU A 27 -12.98 -10.74 0.51
N LEU A 28 -13.66 -11.87 0.71
CA LEU A 28 -13.32 -12.86 1.73
C LEU A 28 -12.35 -13.94 1.22
N HIS A 29 -11.96 -13.86 -0.06
CA HIS A 29 -11.02 -14.82 -0.62
C HIS A 29 -9.65 -14.65 0.04
N PRO A 30 -8.99 -15.73 0.47
CA PRO A 30 -7.71 -15.65 1.19
C PRO A 30 -6.65 -14.83 0.44
N GLU A 31 -6.65 -14.89 -0.88
CA GLU A 31 -5.70 -14.15 -1.72
C GLU A 31 -6.01 -12.65 -1.79
N VAL A 32 -7.29 -12.26 -1.74
CA VAL A 32 -7.72 -10.86 -1.65
C VAL A 32 -7.30 -10.27 -0.30
N ILE A 33 -7.48 -11.06 0.78
CA ILE A 33 -7.06 -10.69 2.13
C ILE A 33 -5.52 -10.58 2.22
N GLN A 34 -4.78 -11.52 1.64
CA GLN A 34 -3.31 -11.44 1.64
C GLN A 34 -2.82 -10.20 0.90
N GLN A 35 -3.39 -9.89 -0.25
CA GLN A 35 -3.02 -8.70 -1.01
C GLN A 35 -3.42 -7.40 -0.30
N SER A 36 -4.55 -7.37 0.43
CA SER A 36 -4.94 -6.21 1.21
C SER A 36 -3.94 -5.93 2.33
N VAL A 37 -3.44 -6.98 3.00
CA VAL A 37 -2.38 -6.86 4.02
C VAL A 37 -1.09 -6.28 3.42
N VAL A 38 -0.72 -6.70 2.21
CA VAL A 38 0.44 -6.14 1.50
C VAL A 38 0.25 -4.65 1.20
N LEU A 39 -0.91 -4.27 0.67
CA LEU A 39 -1.26 -2.88 0.37
C LEU A 39 -1.23 -2.01 1.64
N ASP A 40 -1.82 -2.47 2.74
CA ASP A 40 -1.81 -1.79 4.04
C ASP A 40 -0.38 -1.61 4.57
N GLY A 41 0.48 -2.63 4.39
CA GLY A 41 1.89 -2.55 4.73
C GLY A 41 2.63 -1.43 3.99
N LEU A 42 2.37 -1.29 2.69
CA LEU A 42 2.97 -0.23 1.86
C LEU A 42 2.47 1.16 2.23
N ILE A 43 1.16 1.29 2.49
CA ILE A 43 0.55 2.56 2.96
C ILE A 43 1.15 2.96 4.31
N ASN A 44 1.31 2.01 5.23
CA ASN A 44 1.93 2.27 6.53
C ASN A 44 3.38 2.73 6.38
N GLN A 45 4.17 2.10 5.50
CA GLN A 45 5.54 2.54 5.22
C GLN A 45 5.58 3.95 4.66
N PHE A 46 4.69 4.29 3.71
CA PHE A 46 4.58 5.63 3.17
C PHE A 46 4.23 6.66 4.25
N ASN A 47 3.25 6.35 5.10
CA ASN A 47 2.84 7.22 6.21
C ASN A 47 3.95 7.41 7.24
N GLN A 48 4.73 6.37 7.55
CA GLN A 48 5.90 6.48 8.43
C GLN A 48 7.00 7.34 7.81
N ALA A 49 7.30 7.15 6.52
CA ALA A 49 8.29 7.96 5.81
C ALA A 49 7.88 9.44 5.80
N LYS A 50 6.59 9.72 5.55
CA LYS A 50 6.03 11.07 5.60
C LYS A 50 6.10 11.69 7.00
N GLN A 51 5.78 10.93 8.05
CA GLN A 51 5.90 11.40 9.44
C GLN A 51 7.36 11.68 9.82
N LYS A 52 8.31 10.82 9.45
CA LYS A 52 9.74 11.05 9.70
C LYS A 52 10.26 12.31 8.99
N ALA A 53 9.77 12.60 7.78
CA ALA A 53 10.10 13.84 7.08
C ALA A 53 9.50 15.08 7.78
N SER A 54 8.31 14.97 8.35
CA SER A 54 7.66 16.04 9.11
C SER A 54 8.34 16.33 10.46
N VAL A 55 8.84 15.31 11.17
CA VAL A 55 9.45 15.48 12.50
C VAL A 55 10.87 16.07 12.43
N ARG A 56 11.59 15.88 11.31
CA ARG A 56 12.94 16.44 11.11
C ARG A 56 13.00 17.97 11.00
N SER A 57 11.87 18.66 10.83
CA SER A 57 11.84 20.12 10.76
C SER A 57 11.77 20.83 12.13
N CYS A 58 11.83 20.09 13.24
CA CYS A 58 11.79 20.65 14.61
C CYS A 58 13.07 20.39 15.44
N GLN A 59 14.21 20.09 14.81
CA GLN A 59 15.52 19.97 15.50
C GLN A 59 16.50 21.05 15.03
#